data_AF-A0A822H106-F1
#
_entry.id   AF-A0A822H106-F1
#
_cell.length_a   1.000
_cell.length_b   1.000
_cell.length_c   1.000
_cell.angle_alpha   90.00
_cell.angle_beta   90.00
_cell.angle_gamma   90.00
#
_symmetry.space_group_name_H-M   'P 1'
#
loop_
_entity.id
_entity.type
_entity.pdbx_description
1 polymer ?
#
loop_
_entity_poly.entity_id
_entity_poly.type
_entity_poly.pdbx_seq_one_letter_code
_entity_poly.pdbx_strand_id
1 'polypeptide(L)'
;MSANLHLSFQDDAYKFYDIVEKLNRENCEQVLTDQLNKHWIRLFAKTCTGDLCPIQSVMGGIATEEAINCMPIRQFLYFDPIECLPENVFHPSNETTNESNTRSNFSSKQSRYYSQEVVFGEDFQDKLGNAKYFL
;
A
#
# COMPACT_ATOMS: atom_id res chain seq x y z
N MET A 1 -30.15 9.09 -2.82
CA MET A 1 -29.92 7.74 -2.26
C MET A 1 -28.40 7.52 -2.21
N SER A 2 -27.69 8.33 -1.43
CA SER A 2 -26.22 8.40 -1.36
C SER A 2 -25.70 7.99 0.02
N ALA A 3 -26.24 6.91 0.56
CA ALA A 3 -25.74 6.30 1.77
C ALA A 3 -25.06 5.00 1.34
N ASN A 4 -23.71 4.96 1.35
CA ASN A 4 -22.87 3.75 1.56
C ASN A 4 -21.39 3.89 1.12
N LEU A 5 -20.92 5.03 0.59
CA LEU A 5 -19.51 5.18 0.21
C LEU A 5 -18.64 5.86 1.28
N HIS A 6 -18.83 5.49 2.54
CA HIS A 6 -18.02 5.98 3.67
C HIS A 6 -17.42 4.79 4.43
N LEU A 7 -16.65 3.96 3.72
CA LEU A 7 -15.75 3.00 4.36
C LEU A 7 -14.43 3.73 4.63
N SER A 8 -14.03 3.77 5.90
CA SER A 8 -12.72 4.25 6.28
C SER A 8 -11.66 3.26 5.77
N PHE A 9 -10.45 3.74 5.45
CA PHE A 9 -9.33 2.85 5.08
C PHE A 9 -9.03 1.78 6.13
N GLN A 10 -9.44 2.02 7.37
CA GLN A 10 -9.33 1.08 8.48
C GLN A 10 -10.31 -0.09 8.34
N ASP A 11 -11.57 0.17 7.99
CA ASP A 11 -12.59 -0.87 7.83
C ASP A 11 -12.27 -1.79 6.64
N ASP A 12 -11.81 -1.20 5.54
CA ASP A 12 -11.42 -1.98 4.35
C ASP A 12 -10.20 -2.86 4.65
N ALA A 13 -9.25 -2.38 5.46
CA ALA A 13 -8.11 -3.19 5.89
C ALA A 13 -8.52 -4.39 6.78
N TYR A 14 -9.54 -4.24 7.63
CA TYR A 14 -10.08 -5.36 8.40
C TYR A 14 -10.79 -6.38 7.50
N LYS A 15 -11.63 -5.91 6.57
CA LYS A 15 -12.28 -6.80 5.59
C LYS A 15 -11.27 -7.55 4.73
N PHE A 16 -10.20 -6.88 4.31
CA PHE A 16 -9.12 -7.52 3.55
C PHE A 16 -8.45 -8.63 4.36
N TYR A 17 -8.20 -8.40 5.66
CA TYR A 17 -7.67 -9.44 6.55
C TYR A 17 -8.60 -10.66 6.61
N ASP A 18 -9.91 -10.47 6.77
CA ASP A 18 -10.87 -11.57 6.84
C ASP A 18 -10.88 -12.41 5.55
N ILE A 19 -10.70 -11.77 4.39
CA ILE A 19 -10.56 -12.44 3.09
C ILE A 19 -9.28 -13.29 3.06
N VAL A 20 -8.15 -12.75 3.49
CA VAL A 20 -6.87 -13.48 3.53
C VAL A 20 -6.94 -14.66 4.50
N GLU A 21 -7.58 -14.47 5.65
CA GLU A 21 -7.77 -15.52 6.66
C GLU A 21 -8.64 -16.66 6.13
N LYS A 22 -9.73 -16.33 5.44
CA LYS A 22 -10.57 -17.30 4.75
C LYS A 22 -9.79 -18.06 3.68
N LEU A 23 -9.01 -17.35 2.86
CA LEU A 23 -8.19 -17.94 1.81
C LEU A 23 -7.13 -18.90 2.39
N ASN A 24 -6.48 -18.55 3.50
CA ASN A 24 -5.49 -19.40 4.15
C ASN A 24 -6.08 -20.74 4.64
N ARG A 25 -7.38 -20.77 4.97
CA ARG A 25 -8.09 -21.99 5.41
C ARG A 25 -8.65 -22.83 4.27
N GLU A 26 -9.11 -22.19 3.18
CA GLU A 26 -9.91 -22.85 2.15
C GLU A 26 -9.09 -23.35 0.94
N ASN A 27 -7.91 -22.80 0.69
CA ASN A 27 -7.24 -23.00 -0.62
C ASN A 27 -6.41 -24.27 -0.78
N CYS A 28 -6.21 -25.10 0.25
CA CYS A 28 -5.35 -26.29 0.17
C CYS A 28 -5.76 -27.40 1.17
N GLU A 29 -5.30 -28.63 0.92
CA GLU A 29 -5.39 -29.77 1.87
C GLU A 29 -4.68 -29.48 3.22
N GLN A 30 -3.89 -28.40 3.28
CA GLN A 30 -3.18 -27.88 4.44
C GLN A 30 -3.21 -26.34 4.44
N VAL A 31 -3.03 -25.73 5.62
CA VAL A 31 -2.94 -24.27 5.80
C VAL A 31 -1.69 -23.75 5.07
N LEU A 32 -1.80 -22.65 4.30
CA LEU A 32 -0.67 -22.07 3.56
C LEU A 32 0.38 -21.46 4.49
N THR A 33 -0.04 -20.94 5.65
CA THR A 33 0.84 -20.41 6.70
C THR A 33 0.19 -20.54 8.07
N ASP A 34 0.91 -21.09 9.05
CA ASP A 34 0.43 -21.32 10.42
C ASP A 34 0.01 -20.03 11.16
N GLN A 35 0.69 -18.92 10.88
CA GLN A 35 0.43 -17.63 11.51
C GLN A 35 0.37 -16.51 10.48
N LEU A 36 -0.79 -15.88 10.37
CA LEU A 36 -0.96 -14.68 9.54
C LEU A 36 -0.49 -13.44 10.29
N ASN A 37 0.35 -12.65 9.65
CA ASN A 37 0.76 -11.38 10.20
C ASN A 37 -0.30 -10.30 9.89
N LYS A 38 -1.18 -10.06 10.86
CA LYS A 38 -2.26 -9.07 10.76
C LYS A 38 -1.75 -7.66 10.47
N HIS A 39 -0.56 -7.30 10.95
CA HIS A 39 0.03 -5.98 10.70
C HIS A 39 0.36 -5.80 9.22
N TRP A 40 1.11 -6.73 8.63
CA TRP A 40 1.49 -6.65 7.21
C TRP A 40 0.29 -6.70 6.26
N ILE A 41 -0.68 -7.56 6.56
CA ILE A 41 -1.90 -7.70 5.73
C ILE A 41 -2.71 -6.40 5.73
N ARG A 42 -2.86 -5.76 6.89
CA ARG A 42 -3.54 -4.46 6.99
C ARG A 42 -2.74 -3.34 6.36
N LEU A 43 -1.41 -3.38 6.46
CA LEU A 43 -0.53 -2.40 5.81
C LEU A 43 -0.68 -2.47 4.29
N PHE A 44 -0.61 -3.67 3.72
CA PHE A 44 -0.87 -3.89 2.29
C PHE A 44 -2.22 -3.29 1.87
N ALA A 45 -3.28 -3.56 2.64
CA ALA A 45 -4.61 -3.02 2.33
C ALA A 45 -4.69 -1.48 2.39
N LYS A 46 -3.92 -0.84 3.28
CA LYS A 46 -3.87 0.62 3.39
C LYS A 46 -3.08 1.28 2.27
N THR A 47 -2.07 0.59 1.72
CA THR A 47 -1.21 1.12 0.66
C THR A 47 -1.60 0.63 -0.74
N CYS A 48 -2.61 -0.22 -0.88
CA CYS A 48 -2.93 -0.89 -2.15
C CYS A 48 -3.42 0.07 -3.26
N THR A 49 -3.93 1.25 -2.91
CA THR A 49 -4.29 2.28 -3.88
C THR A 49 -3.11 3.17 -4.29
N GLY A 50 -1.93 2.93 -3.71
CA GLY A 50 -0.71 3.65 -4.04
C GLY A 50 -0.21 3.32 -5.44
N ASP A 51 0.33 4.33 -6.12
CA ASP A 51 0.99 4.19 -7.41
C ASP A 51 2.27 5.02 -7.40
N LEU A 52 3.42 4.33 -7.35
CA LEU A 52 4.72 4.92 -7.03
C LEU A 52 5.71 4.66 -8.16
N CYS A 53 6.21 5.71 -8.80
CA CYS A 53 7.19 5.61 -9.89
C CYS A 53 8.44 4.77 -9.55
N PRO A 54 9.03 4.83 -8.33
CA PRO A 54 10.16 3.96 -7.98
C PRO A 54 9.82 2.47 -8.02
N ILE A 55 8.64 2.07 -7.54
CA ILE A 55 8.19 0.66 -7.58
C ILE A 55 8.01 0.21 -9.03
N GLN A 56 7.34 1.03 -9.84
CA GLN A 56 7.15 0.76 -11.27
C GLN A 56 8.49 0.62 -12.00
N SER A 57 9.48 1.46 -11.66
CA SER A 57 10.81 1.42 -12.27
C SER A 57 11.57 0.15 -11.92
N VAL A 58 11.56 -0.27 -10.65
CA VAL A 58 12.19 -1.52 -10.21
C VAL A 58 11.53 -2.72 -10.87
N MET A 59 10.21 -2.85 -10.76
CA MET A 59 9.46 -3.97 -11.31
C MET A 59 9.55 -4.01 -12.84
N GLY A 60 9.53 -2.85 -13.51
CA GLY A 60 9.69 -2.75 -14.96
C GLY A 60 11.07 -3.16 -15.43
N GLY A 61 12.12 -2.79 -14.69
CA GLY A 61 13.49 -3.24 -14.97
C GLY A 61 13.63 -4.76 -14.86
N ILE A 62 13.11 -5.33 -13.76
CA ILE A 62 13.10 -6.79 -13.53
C ILE A 62 12.30 -7.51 -14.62
N ALA A 63 11.09 -7.03 -14.94
CA ALA A 63 10.26 -7.63 -15.98
C ALA A 63 10.91 -7.55 -17.38
N THR A 64 11.65 -6.48 -17.66
CA THR A 64 12.41 -6.34 -18.91
C THR A 64 13.55 -7.36 -18.98
N GLU A 65 14.30 -7.53 -17.90
CA GLU A 65 15.39 -8.51 -17.82
C GLU A 65 14.87 -9.96 -17.95
N GLU A 66 13.72 -10.24 -17.35
CA GLU A 66 13.02 -11.52 -17.48
C GLU A 66 12.58 -11.77 -18.93
N ALA A 67 11.98 -10.78 -19.58
CA ALA A 67 11.50 -10.89 -20.96
C ALA A 67 12.64 -11.15 -21.97
N ILE A 68 13.85 -10.67 -21.67
CA ILE A 68 15.06 -10.88 -22.48
C ILE A 68 15.78 -12.20 -22.10
N ASN A 69 15.29 -12.93 -21.08
CA ASN A 69 15.82 -14.19 -20.53
C ASN A 69 17.24 -14.09 -19.93
N CYS A 70 17.65 -12.90 -19.48
CA CYS A 70 18.99 -12.72 -18.95
C CYS A 70 19.10 -13.07 -17.46
N MET A 71 18.00 -12.94 -16.68
CA MET A 71 17.94 -13.36 -15.28
C MET A 71 16.59 -14.02 -14.93
N PRO A 72 16.40 -15.32 -15.20
CA PRO A 72 15.11 -15.98 -15.05
C PRO A 72 14.65 -16.11 -13.59
N ILE A 73 13.51 -15.50 -13.28
CA ILE A 73 12.76 -15.68 -12.04
C ILE A 73 12.07 -17.03 -12.06
N ARG A 74 12.25 -17.79 -10.99
CA ARG A 74 11.55 -19.06 -10.81
C ARG A 74 10.16 -18.81 -10.23
N GLN A 75 9.21 -18.51 -11.12
CA GLN A 75 7.77 -18.37 -10.88
C GLN A 75 7.36 -17.07 -10.18
N PHE A 76 7.65 -16.90 -8.89
CA PHE A 76 7.12 -15.79 -8.10
C PHE A 76 8.24 -14.92 -7.53
N LEU A 77 8.02 -13.61 -7.60
CA LEU A 77 8.85 -12.60 -6.95
C LEU A 77 7.91 -11.64 -6.21
N TYR A 78 8.17 -11.45 -4.93
CA TYR A 78 7.51 -10.43 -4.11
C TYR A 78 8.56 -9.37 -3.74
N PHE A 79 8.17 -8.11 -3.78
CA PHE A 79 9.02 -6.98 -3.42
C PHE A 79 8.21 -5.95 -2.63
N ASP A 80 8.73 -5.54 -1.49
CA ASP A 80 8.14 -4.53 -0.63
C ASP A 80 9.24 -3.63 -0.03
N PRO A 81 9.16 -2.30 -0.21
CA PRO A 81 10.04 -1.35 0.47
C PRO A 81 9.30 -0.68 1.62
N ILE A 82 8.86 -1.49 2.58
CA ILE A 82 8.11 -1.04 3.75
C ILE A 82 8.90 -0.04 4.60
N GLU A 83 10.23 -0.09 4.56
CA GLU A 83 11.14 0.82 5.26
C GLU A 83 11.03 2.26 4.76
N CYS A 84 10.46 2.47 3.57
CA CYS A 84 10.19 3.81 3.05
C CYS A 84 9.00 4.48 3.73
N LEU A 85 8.12 3.71 4.40
CA LEU A 85 6.95 4.27 5.05
C LEU A 85 7.33 5.12 6.27
N PRO A 86 6.56 6.17 6.60
CA PRO A 86 6.80 6.96 7.80
C PRO A 86 6.79 6.08 9.05
N GLU A 87 7.71 6.30 9.99
CA GLU A 87 7.85 5.49 11.24
C GLU A 87 6.56 5.39 12.08
N ASN A 88 5.55 6.22 11.80
CA ASN A 88 4.33 6.37 12.59
C ASN A 88 3.01 6.04 11.85
N VAL A 89 3.03 5.26 10.75
CA VAL A 89 1.79 4.88 10.02
C VAL A 89 0.71 4.24 10.93
N PHE A 90 1.12 3.64 12.05
CA PHE A 90 0.24 2.93 12.99
C PHE A 90 0.45 3.25 14.48
N HIS A 91 1.03 4.39 14.87
CA HIS A 91 1.05 4.72 16.30
C HIS A 91 -0.41 4.81 16.80
N PRO A 92 -0.78 4.24 17.96
CA PRO A 92 -2.16 4.26 18.46
C PRO A 92 -2.74 5.68 18.58
N SER A 93 -1.90 6.68 18.85
CA SER A 93 -2.31 8.11 18.82
C SER A 93 -2.67 8.61 17.42
N ASN A 94 -2.13 7.98 16.38
CA ASN A 94 -2.35 8.30 14.98
C ASN A 94 -3.46 7.44 14.36
N GLU A 95 -3.95 6.41 15.06
CA GLU A 95 -5.16 5.69 14.62
C GLU A 95 -6.39 6.60 14.65
N THR A 96 -6.46 7.55 15.60
CA THR A 96 -7.49 8.60 15.65
C THR A 96 -7.19 9.76 14.70
N THR A 97 -5.92 10.10 14.45
CA THR A 97 -5.56 11.16 13.49
C THR A 97 -5.68 10.71 12.03
N ASN A 98 -5.58 9.41 11.75
CA ASN A 98 -5.90 8.85 10.43
C ASN A 98 -7.40 8.89 10.11
N GLU A 99 -8.27 9.19 11.08
CA GLU A 99 -9.66 9.57 10.80
C GLU A 99 -9.73 10.93 10.08
N SER A 100 -8.73 11.82 10.22
CA SER A 100 -8.63 13.01 9.35
C SER A 100 -8.09 12.70 7.96
N ASN A 101 -7.62 11.48 7.68
CA ASN A 101 -7.40 10.96 6.32
C ASN A 101 -8.62 10.22 5.79
N THR A 102 -9.82 10.57 6.28
CA THR A 102 -11.06 10.14 5.66
C THR A 102 -11.08 10.58 4.20
N ARG A 103 -11.57 9.71 3.32
CA ARG A 103 -11.80 9.93 1.87
C ARG A 103 -12.44 11.28 1.53
N SER A 104 -13.10 11.92 2.49
CA SER A 104 -13.69 13.26 2.42
C SER A 104 -12.67 14.40 2.24
N ASN A 105 -11.46 14.31 2.77
CA ASN A 105 -10.42 15.35 2.59
C ASN A 105 -9.74 15.27 1.22
N PHE A 106 -9.74 14.09 0.61
CA PHE A 106 -9.24 13.84 -0.75
C PHE A 106 -10.22 14.30 -1.86
N SER A 107 -11.40 14.82 -1.50
CA SER A 107 -12.54 15.01 -2.42
C SER A 107 -12.48 16.28 -3.29
N SER A 108 -11.50 17.17 -3.15
CA SER A 108 -11.57 18.48 -3.85
C SER A 108 -10.49 18.81 -4.87
N LYS A 109 -9.39 18.04 -4.96
CA LYS A 109 -8.35 18.22 -5.99
C LYS A 109 -7.73 16.87 -6.36
N GLN A 110 -7.97 16.37 -7.57
CA GLN A 110 -7.15 15.29 -8.13
C GLN A 110 -5.76 15.85 -8.49
N SER A 111 -4.85 15.87 -7.51
CA SER A 111 -3.43 16.13 -7.72
C SER A 111 -2.83 15.06 -8.64
N ARG A 112 -1.84 15.42 -9.46
CA ARG A 112 -1.03 14.44 -10.20
C ARG A 112 -0.37 13.44 -9.25
N TYR A 113 -0.06 13.87 -8.02
CA TYR A 113 0.62 13.08 -7.01
C TYR A 113 -0.35 12.40 -6.04
N TYR A 114 -1.65 12.39 -6.33
CA TYR A 114 -2.69 11.81 -5.48
C TYR A 114 -2.32 10.41 -4.96
N SER A 115 -1.88 9.51 -5.85
CA SER A 115 -1.55 8.13 -5.45
C SER A 115 -0.30 8.03 -4.57
N GLN A 116 0.60 9.01 -4.63
CA GLN A 116 1.76 9.11 -3.74
C GLN A 116 1.37 9.74 -2.39
N GLU A 117 0.53 10.77 -2.42
CA GLU A 117 -0.04 11.43 -1.24
C GLU A 117 -0.88 10.45 -0.39
N VAL A 118 -1.59 9.51 -1.01
CA VAL A 118 -2.34 8.48 -0.29
C VAL A 118 -1.43 7.55 0.52
N VAL A 119 -0.18 7.34 0.09
CA VAL A 119 0.78 6.47 0.78
C VAL A 119 1.60 7.24 1.83
N PHE A 120 2.07 8.45 1.49
CA PHE A 120 3.02 9.21 2.32
C PHE A 120 2.45 10.46 2.99
N GLY A 121 1.27 10.92 2.57
CA GLY A 121 0.64 12.17 2.99
C GLY A 121 1.04 13.39 2.14
N GLU A 122 0.19 14.42 2.16
CA GLU A 122 0.40 15.69 1.47
C GLU A 122 1.67 16.41 1.97
N ASP A 123 1.90 16.41 3.30
CA ASP A 123 3.11 17.01 3.90
C ASP A 123 4.42 16.42 3.35
N PHE A 124 4.44 15.11 3.06
CA PHE A 124 5.61 14.47 2.46
C PHE A 124 5.78 14.92 1.00
N GLN A 125 4.68 15.01 0.26
CA GLN A 125 4.69 15.47 -1.12
C GLN A 125 5.18 16.93 -1.23
N ASP A 126 4.75 17.81 -0.32
CA ASP A 126 5.19 19.19 -0.25
C ASP A 126 6.68 19.30 0.11
N LYS A 127 7.16 18.50 1.06
CA LYS A 127 8.60 18.41 1.38
C LYS A 127 9.41 17.97 0.17
N LEU A 128 8.93 16.98 -0.58
CA LEU A 128 9.58 16.50 -1.79
C LEU A 128 9.62 17.59 -2.88
N GLY A 129 8.52 18.32 -3.09
CA GLY A 129 8.44 19.41 -4.06
C GLY A 129 9.36 20.60 -3.75
N ASN A 130 9.68 20.83 -2.48
CA ASN A 130 10.57 21.90 -2.03
C ASN A 130 12.03 21.45 -1.84
N ALA A 131 12.32 20.16 -2.03
CA ALA A 131 13.65 19.63 -1.82
C ALA A 131 14.64 20.13 -2.89
N LYS A 132 15.87 20.39 -2.48
CA LYS A 132 16.96 20.86 -3.36
C LYS A 132 18.01 19.75 -3.46
N TYR A 133 18.02 19.08 -4.60
CA TYR A 133 18.98 18.03 -4.92
C TYR A 133 19.96 18.51 -6.00
N PHE A 134 21.20 18.02 -5.91
CA PHE A 134 22.19 18.11 -6.98
C PHE A 134 22.32 16.72 -7.58
N LEU A 135 22.21 16.61 -8.91
CA LEU A 135 22.36 15.37 -9.67
C LEU A 135 23.77 15.29 -10.27
#